data_AF-A0A3N6BNC7-F1
#
_entry.id   AF-A0A3N6BNC7-F1
#
_cell.length_a   1.000
_cell.length_b   1.000
_cell.length_c   1.000
_cell.angle_alpha   90.00
_cell.angle_beta   90.00
_cell.angle_gamma   90.00
#
_symmetry.space_group_name_H-M   'P 1'
#
loop_
_entity.id
_entity.type
_entity.pdbx_description
1 polymer ?
#
loop_
_entity_poly.entity_id
_entity_poly.type
_entity_poly.pdbx_seq_one_letter_code
_entity_poly.pdbx_strand_id
1 'polypeptide(L)' 'LPSAIATPRLRVPRTRVPTGSVGIAAEQTGVYPVESPGGWQLIGRTPLRLYDPTRENPVLLEPGDSVRFERIDS' A
#
# COMPACT_ATOMS: atom_id res chain seq x y z
N LEU A 1 -11.88 3.75 6.04
CA LEU A 1 -10.86 4.79 6.32
C LEU A 1 -11.56 6.02 6.89
N PRO A 2 -11.02 6.76 7.87
CA PRO A 2 -11.63 8.01 8.33
C PRO A 2 -11.76 9.04 7.20
N SER A 3 -12.89 9.74 7.11
CA SER A 3 -13.15 10.73 6.05
C SER A 3 -12.20 11.92 6.07
N ALA A 4 -11.69 12.29 7.25
CA ALA A 4 -10.77 13.42 7.43
C ALA A 4 -9.44 13.28 6.66
N ILE A 5 -9.06 12.06 6.26
CA ILE A 5 -7.84 11.80 5.49
C ILE A 5 -8.11 11.33 4.06
N ALA A 6 -9.37 11.25 3.65
CA ALA A 6 -9.73 10.88 2.28
C ALA A 6 -9.20 11.92 1.30
N THR A 7 -8.40 11.50 0.33
CA THR A 7 -7.67 12.40 -0.58
C THR A 7 -7.67 11.84 -2.00
N PRO A 8 -7.93 12.64 -3.06
CA PRO A 8 -7.91 12.13 -4.42
C PRO A 8 -6.53 11.62 -4.84
N ARG A 9 -6.54 10.75 -5.87
CA ARG A 9 -5.32 10.35 -6.57
C ARG A 9 -4.62 11.57 -7.17
N LEU A 10 -3.30 11.48 -7.32
CA LEU A 10 -2.53 12.40 -8.15
C LEU A 10 -3.10 12.45 -9.56
N ARG A 11 -3.16 13.67 -10.10
CA ARG A 11 -3.58 13.92 -11.48
C ARG A 11 -2.66 13.26 -12.50
N VAL A 12 -1.35 13.20 -12.21
CA VAL A 12 -0.35 12.50 -13.01
C VAL A 12 0.25 11.39 -12.13
N PRO A 13 0.07 10.11 -12.46
CA PRO A 13 0.65 9.01 -11.69
C PRO A 13 2.17 9.05 -11.67
N ARG A 14 2.77 8.53 -10.59
CA ARG A 14 4.20 8.21 -10.60
C ARG A 14 4.43 7.04 -11.56
N THR A 15 5.50 7.09 -12.34
CA THR A 15 5.93 5.98 -13.19
C THR A 15 6.48 4.82 -12.38
N ARG A 16 6.97 5.09 -11.16
CA ARG A 16 7.58 4.11 -10.26
C ARG A 16 7.20 4.41 -8.81
N VAL A 17 6.44 3.49 -8.19
CA VAL A 17 6.13 3.46 -6.76
C VAL A 17 6.91 2.32 -6.13
N PRO A 18 7.78 2.55 -5.13
CA PRO A 18 8.58 1.50 -4.52
C PRO A 18 7.73 0.41 -3.86
N THR A 19 8.18 -0.84 -3.92
CA THR A 19 7.59 -1.98 -3.18
C THR A 19 7.40 -1.66 -1.69
N GLY A 20 6.27 -2.01 -1.13
CA GLY A 20 5.91 -1.76 0.27
C GLY A 20 5.38 -0.35 0.54
N SER A 21 5.27 0.51 -0.46
CA SER A 21 4.70 1.87 -0.27
C SER A 21 3.26 1.77 0.21
N VAL A 22 2.90 2.53 1.24
CA VAL A 22 1.53 2.67 1.73
C VAL A 22 0.95 3.95 1.16
N GLY A 23 -0.28 3.90 0.65
CA GLY A 23 -0.94 5.09 0.13
C GLY A 23 -2.43 5.18 0.39
N ILE A 24 -2.98 6.36 0.10
CA ILE A 24 -4.41 6.66 0.16
C ILE A 24 -4.90 7.11 -1.22
N ALA A 25 -6.10 6.67 -1.59
CA ALA A 25 -6.86 7.16 -2.74
C ALA A 25 -8.35 7.17 -2.44
N ALA A 26 -8.95 8.36 -2.43
CA ALA A 26 -10.30 8.59 -1.93
C ALA A 26 -10.46 7.96 -0.54
N GLU A 27 -11.43 7.05 -0.36
CA GLU A 27 -11.72 6.38 0.91
C GLU A 27 -10.92 5.08 1.11
N GLN A 28 -9.99 4.78 0.20
CA GLN A 28 -9.22 3.55 0.20
C GLN A 28 -7.79 3.78 0.69
N THR A 29 -7.26 2.77 1.37
CA THR A 29 -5.83 2.64 1.71
C THR A 29 -5.33 1.27 1.28
N GLY A 30 -4.02 1.12 1.15
CA GLY A 30 -3.42 -0.06 0.55
C GLY A 30 -1.91 0.04 0.48
N VAL A 31 -1.30 -1.10 0.20
CA VAL A 31 0.15 -1.25 0.09
C VAL A 31 0.47 -1.75 -1.30
N TYR A 32 1.46 -1.16 -1.95
CA TYR A 32 1.99 -1.62 -3.23
C TYR A 32 2.88 -2.85 -2.99
N PRO A 33 2.45 -4.08 -3.37
CA PRO A 33 3.19 -5.30 -3.01
C PRO A 33 4.43 -5.52 -3.87
N VAL A 34 4.50 -4.86 -5.02
CA VAL A 34 5.63 -4.83 -5.96
C VAL A 34 5.79 -3.42 -6.51
N GLU A 35 6.92 -3.15 -7.14
CA GLU A 35 7.16 -1.87 -7.81
C GLU A 35 6.28 -1.73 -9.05
N SER A 36 5.55 -0.62 -9.13
CA SER A 36 4.64 -0.35 -10.25
C SER A 36 4.31 1.14 -10.39
N PRO A 37 3.76 1.59 -11.53
CA PRO A 37 3.19 2.93 -11.64
C PRO A 37 1.98 3.12 -10.69
N GLY A 38 1.78 4.32 -10.15
CA GLY A 38 0.71 4.56 -9.20
C GLY A 38 0.41 6.02 -8.92
N GLY A 39 -0.88 6.34 -8.81
CA GLY A 39 -1.38 7.69 -8.53
C GLY A 39 -1.80 7.92 -7.08
N TRP A 40 -1.57 6.99 -6.16
CA TRP A 40 -2.00 7.17 -4.78
C TRP A 40 -1.10 8.17 -4.05
N GLN A 41 -1.66 8.83 -3.03
CA GLN A 41 -0.90 9.67 -2.12
C GLN A 41 -0.09 8.76 -1.20
N LEU A 42 1.24 8.77 -1.32
CA LEU A 42 2.11 7.89 -0.53
C LEU A 42 2.34 8.53 0.84
N ILE A 43 2.12 7.75 1.91
CA ILE A 43 2.16 8.22 3.31
C ILE A 43 3.15 7.46 4.19
N GLY A 44 3.76 6.40 3.67
CA GLY A 44 4.70 5.57 4.42
C GLY A 44 5.15 4.35 3.63
N ARG A 45 5.87 3.44 4.30
CA ARG A 45 6.33 2.18 3.73
C ARG A 45 6.33 1.10 4.80
N THR A 46 6.06 -0.14 4.42
CA THR A 46 6.25 -1.33 5.26
C THR A 46 7.45 -2.14 4.77
N PRO A 47 8.27 -2.72 5.67
CA PRO A 47 9.31 -3.67 5.30
C PRO A 47 8.74 -5.06 4.98
N LEU A 48 7.46 -5.31 5.30
CA LEU A 48 6.82 -6.60 5.03
C LEU A 48 6.66 -6.83 3.52
N ARG A 49 7.00 -8.04 3.07
CA ARG A 49 6.70 -8.50 1.71
C ARG A 49 5.29 -9.07 1.67
N LEU A 50 4.36 -8.32 1.07
CA LEU A 50 2.98 -8.74 0.88
C LEU A 50 2.81 -9.75 -0.26
N TYR A 51 3.72 -9.71 -1.23
CA TYR A 51 3.82 -10.69 -2.29
C TYR A 51 5.25 -11.21 -2.38
N ASP A 52 5.40 -12.53 -2.41
CA ASP A 52 6.68 -13.20 -2.59
C ASP A 52 6.47 -14.54 -3.32
N PRO A 53 6.80 -14.63 -4.62
CA PRO A 53 6.52 -15.82 -5.44
C PRO A 53 7.31 -17.06 -5.02
N THR A 54 8.32 -16.93 -4.14
CA THR A 54 9.12 -18.06 -3.68
C THR A 54 8.56 -18.69 -2.40
N ARG A 55 7.50 -18.13 -1.80
CA ARG A 55 6.84 -18.70 -0.62
C ARG A 55 5.82 -19.74 -1.02
N GLU A 56 5.57 -20.71 -0.12
CA GLU A 56 4.48 -21.67 -0.28
C GLU A 56 3.12 -20.97 -0.44
N ASN A 57 2.89 -19.91 0.34
CA ASN A 57 1.76 -18.98 0.19
C ASN A 57 2.28 -17.62 -0.30
N PRO A 58 2.16 -17.31 -1.62
CA PRO A 58 2.79 -16.13 -2.19
C PRO A 58 2.19 -14.79 -1.75
N VAL A 59 0.94 -14.79 -1.26
CA VAL A 59 0.21 -13.58 -0.87
C VAL A 59 0.03 -13.59 0.64
N LEU A 60 0.42 -12.50 1.31
CA LEU A 60 0.35 -12.39 2.77
C LEU A 60 -1.06 -12.10 3.30
N LEU A 61 -1.89 -11.42 2.51
CA LEU A 61 -3.23 -10.96 2.92
C LEU A 61 -4.29 -11.57 2.01
N GLU A 62 -5.32 -12.16 2.59
CA GLU A 62 -6.44 -12.75 1.86
C GLU A 62 -7.69 -11.87 1.94
N PRO A 63 -8.64 -12.01 0.98
CA PRO A 63 -9.93 -11.35 1.07
C PRO A 63 -10.66 -11.71 2.37
N GLY A 64 -11.00 -10.69 3.17
CA GLY A 64 -11.64 -10.87 4.47
C GLY A 64 -10.73 -10.57 5.65
N ASP A 65 -9.41 -10.50 5.45
CA ASP A 65 -8.47 -10.15 6.50
C ASP A 65 -8.69 -8.73 7.04
N SER A 66 -8.54 -8.59 8.36
CA SER A 66 -8.50 -7.29 9.03
C SER A 66 -7.06 -6.83 9.21
N VAL A 67 -6.75 -5.64 8.69
CA VAL A 67 -5.39 -5.07 8.73
C VAL A 67 -5.34 -3.88 9.69
N ARG A 68 -4.32 -3.86 10.56
CA ARG A 68 -3.96 -2.71 11.40
C ARG A 68 -2.57 -2.22 10.99
N PHE A 69 -2.44 -0.93 10.75
CA PHE A 69 -1.13 -0.30 10.53
C PHE A 69 -0.55 0.15 11.87
N GLU A 70 0.72 -0.16 12.09
CA GLU A 70 1.48 0.30 13.25
C GLU A 70 2.70 1.10 12.78
N ARG A 71 2.94 2.25 13.41
CA ARG A 71 4.11 3.08 13.11
C ARG A 71 5.34 2.39 13.71
N ILE A 72 6.33 2.15 12.87
CA ILE A 72 7.67 1.74 13.27
C ILE A 72 8.66 2.88 13.04
N ASP A 73 9.79 2.84 13.74
CA ASP A 73 10.92 3.70 13.43
C ASP A 73 11.73 3.11 12.27
N SER A 74 12.54 3.97 11.64
CA SER A 74 13.41 3.64 10.51
C SER A 74 14.65 2.89 10.92
#